data_AF-A0A7V8N007-F1
#
_entry.id   AF-A0A7V8N007-F1
#
_cell.length_a   1.000
_cell.length_b   1.000
_cell.length_c   1.000
_cell.angle_alpha   90.00
_cell.angle_beta   90.00
_cell.angle_gamma   90.00
#
_symmetry.space_group_name_H-M   'P 1'
#
loop_
_entity.id
_entity.type
_entity.pdbx_description
1 polymer ?
#
loop_
_entity_poly.entity_id
_entity_poly.type
_entity_poly.pdbx_seq_one_letter_code
_entity_poly.pdbx_strand_id
1 'polypeptide(L)'
;MTNKAQLWTADDMYRFARENKLGFNIWGAWLQKLHFKVVAESLLDDEYAVSSFIGRHTDYDDDEGEENEGAQADPKFFNTQGYYAYIITNENRLVYARWRPFFHKVSSIPLNYIKNIEPITHIIWGHVRVESLGDNFSVFWTKSVVRRIAKRIQEGVSDIKNSHMYGGYQTNAPMQEPPQQQPMPEKTAEPKVVYDTSTMYEKLSSAKLSMEEGLITAEEYDEYKERLLGRK
;
A
#
# COMPACT_ATOMS: atom_id res chain seq x y z
N MET A 1 5.37 -16.34 -17.98
CA MET A 1 5.61 -15.70 -16.66
C MET A 1 5.20 -14.24 -16.78
N THR A 2 4.03 -13.87 -16.28
CA THR A 2 3.61 -12.46 -16.24
C THR A 2 4.56 -11.76 -15.28
N ASN A 3 5.32 -10.77 -15.74
CA ASN A 3 6.19 -9.97 -14.89
C ASN A 3 5.31 -9.31 -13.80
N LYS A 4 5.29 -9.90 -12.59
CA LYS A 4 4.60 -9.29 -11.44
C LYS A 4 5.36 -8.03 -11.06
N ALA A 5 4.64 -6.98 -10.68
CA ALA A 5 5.28 -5.75 -10.24
C ALA A 5 6.14 -6.05 -9.00
N GLN A 6 7.33 -5.44 -8.93
CA GLN A 6 8.19 -5.51 -7.76
C GLN A 6 8.21 -4.14 -7.09
N LEU A 7 7.50 -4.04 -5.96
CA LEU A 7 7.27 -2.79 -5.27
C LEU A 7 8.10 -2.78 -3.97
N TRP A 8 9.26 -2.17 -4.04
CA TRP A 8 10.22 -2.10 -2.93
C TRP A 8 9.98 -0.90 -2.03
N THR A 9 9.58 0.23 -2.62
CA THR A 9 9.47 1.49 -1.90
C THR A 9 8.02 1.90 -1.69
N ALA A 10 7.79 2.76 -0.69
CA ALA A 10 6.49 3.38 -0.46
C ALA A 10 5.97 4.13 -1.70
N ASP A 11 6.86 4.75 -2.47
CA ASP A 11 6.51 5.45 -3.72
C ASP A 11 6.07 4.48 -4.82
N ASP A 12 6.73 3.34 -4.96
CA ASP A 12 6.32 2.30 -5.90
C ASP A 12 4.94 1.75 -5.54
N MET A 13 4.71 1.48 -4.26
CA MET A 13 3.42 1.00 -3.74
C MET A 13 2.31 2.04 -3.95
N TYR A 14 2.59 3.32 -3.68
CA TYR A 14 1.63 4.40 -3.92
C TYR A 14 1.30 4.56 -5.41
N ARG A 15 2.33 4.56 -6.26
CA ARG A 15 2.17 4.66 -7.72
C ARG A 15 1.33 3.50 -8.26
N PHE A 16 1.63 2.28 -7.84
CA PHE A 16 0.88 1.09 -8.23
C PHE A 16 -0.60 1.19 -7.82
N ALA A 17 -0.89 1.58 -6.57
CA ALA A 17 -2.27 1.71 -6.09
C ALA A 17 -3.05 2.77 -6.89
N ARG A 18 -2.40 3.88 -7.25
CA ARG A 18 -3.00 4.95 -8.07
C ARG A 18 -3.28 4.48 -9.51
N GLU A 19 -2.28 3.90 -10.17
CA GLU A 19 -2.37 3.44 -11.56
C GLU A 19 -3.42 2.33 -11.73
N ASN A 20 -3.51 1.44 -10.75
CA ASN A 20 -4.49 0.34 -10.73
C ASN A 20 -5.85 0.75 -10.14
N LYS A 21 -6.03 2.01 -9.71
CA LYS A 21 -7.25 2.54 -9.10
C LYS A 21 -7.72 1.73 -7.88
N LEU A 22 -6.78 1.37 -7.00
CA LEU A 22 -6.96 0.53 -5.81
C LEU A 22 -7.04 1.36 -4.53
N GLY A 23 -7.92 2.36 -4.52
CA GLY A 23 -8.08 3.28 -3.40
C GLY A 23 -6.91 4.25 -3.35
N PHE A 24 -7.12 5.44 -3.90
CA PHE A 24 -6.19 6.55 -3.79
C PHE A 24 -7.01 7.80 -3.56
N ASN A 25 -6.47 8.72 -2.78
CA ASN A 25 -7.08 10.02 -2.56
C ASN A 25 -6.18 11.06 -3.20
N ILE A 26 -6.77 11.92 -4.02
CA ILE A 26 -6.05 13.03 -4.65
C ILE A 26 -5.67 14.05 -3.57
N TRP A 27 -6.55 14.21 -2.58
CA TRP A 27 -6.32 15.03 -1.39
C TRP A 27 -5.63 14.17 -0.32
N GLY A 28 -4.37 14.47 0.00
CA GLY A 28 -3.61 13.74 1.04
C GLY A 28 -2.68 12.62 0.52
N ALA A 29 -2.16 12.74 -0.71
CA ALA A 29 -1.17 11.82 -1.27
C ALA A 29 0.05 11.61 -0.35
N TRP A 30 0.53 12.65 0.32
CA TRP A 30 1.61 12.56 1.31
C TRP A 30 1.27 11.61 2.46
N LEU A 31 0.06 11.74 3.04
CA LEU A 31 -0.39 10.87 4.14
C LEU A 31 -0.54 9.41 3.66
N GLN A 32 -1.01 9.21 2.43
CA GLN A 32 -1.07 7.90 1.80
C GLN A 32 0.30 7.25 1.64
N LYS A 33 1.30 8.03 1.21
CA LYS A 33 2.69 7.58 1.15
C LYS A 33 3.26 7.24 2.53
N LEU A 34 2.88 7.98 3.58
CA LEU A 34 3.29 7.64 4.94
C LEU A 34 2.72 6.29 5.41
N HIS A 35 1.46 5.97 5.10
CA HIS A 35 0.94 4.63 5.38
C HIS A 35 1.75 3.55 4.63
N PHE A 36 2.11 3.81 3.37
CA PHE A 36 2.95 2.89 2.59
C PHE A 36 4.38 2.78 3.11
N LYS A 37 4.95 3.85 3.69
CA LYS A 37 6.27 3.82 4.32
C LYS A 37 6.32 2.81 5.46
N VAL A 38 5.28 2.79 6.30
CA VAL A 38 5.21 1.88 7.44
C VAL A 38 5.18 0.41 7.01
N VAL A 39 4.43 0.07 5.95
CA VAL A 39 4.42 -1.31 5.44
C VAL A 39 5.72 -1.65 4.69
N ALA A 40 6.33 -0.70 3.98
CA ALA A 40 7.62 -0.92 3.32
C ALA A 40 8.75 -1.18 4.31
N GLU A 41 8.76 -0.47 5.45
CA GLU A 41 9.73 -0.69 6.54
C GLU A 41 9.54 -2.04 7.27
N SER A 42 8.42 -2.73 7.04
CA SER A 42 8.13 -4.05 7.63
C SER A 42 8.47 -5.24 6.74
N LEU A 43 8.94 -4.97 5.52
CA LEU A 43 9.42 -5.98 4.59
C LEU A 43 10.78 -6.51 5.03
N LEU A 44 11.04 -7.79 4.75
CA LEU A 44 12.38 -8.39 4.87
C LEU A 44 13.28 -7.90 3.73
N ASP A 45 14.59 -8.12 3.85
CA ASP A 45 15.61 -7.60 2.92
C ASP A 45 15.38 -8.04 1.45
N ASP A 46 14.82 -9.23 1.23
CA ASP A 46 14.50 -9.82 -0.06
C ASP A 46 13.00 -9.88 -0.37
N GLU A 47 12.18 -9.32 0.51
CA GLU A 47 10.73 -9.29 0.36
C GLU A 47 10.28 -8.00 -0.31
N TYR A 48 9.40 -8.13 -1.30
CA TYR A 48 8.80 -7.02 -2.02
C TYR A 48 7.29 -7.20 -2.16
N ALA A 49 6.58 -6.09 -2.25
CA ALA A 49 5.16 -6.14 -2.53
C ALA A 49 4.92 -6.43 -4.02
N VAL A 50 4.01 -7.37 -4.31
CA VAL A 50 3.53 -7.68 -5.67
C VAL A 50 2.25 -6.92 -6.01
N SER A 51 1.53 -6.45 -5.00
CA SER A 51 0.34 -5.60 -5.14
C SER A 51 0.17 -4.73 -3.91
N SER A 52 -0.35 -3.53 -4.10
CA SER A 52 -0.64 -2.57 -3.03
C SER A 52 -2.00 -1.89 -3.21
N PHE A 53 -2.64 -1.52 -2.10
CA PHE A 53 -3.91 -0.78 -2.10
C PHE A 53 -4.10 0.02 -0.80
N ILE A 54 -5.02 0.98 -0.82
CA ILE A 54 -5.45 1.73 0.38
C ILE A 54 -6.95 1.55 0.57
N GLY A 55 -7.37 1.46 1.82
CA GLY A 55 -8.80 1.56 2.16
C GLY A 55 -9.02 2.00 3.59
N ARG A 56 -10.30 2.20 3.92
CA ARG A 56 -10.70 2.47 5.30
C ARG A 56 -10.87 1.15 6.04
N HIS A 57 -10.15 0.98 7.13
CA HIS A 57 -10.03 -0.28 7.86
C HIS A 57 -10.98 -0.31 9.06
N THR A 58 -11.51 -1.49 9.36
CA THR A 58 -12.20 -1.82 10.61
C THR A 58 -11.85 -3.26 11.00
N ASP A 59 -11.38 -3.45 12.23
CA ASP A 59 -11.23 -4.77 12.84
C ASP A 59 -12.62 -5.31 13.22
N TYR A 60 -12.87 -6.61 13.02
CA TYR A 60 -14.15 -7.25 13.37
C TYR A 60 -14.15 -7.93 14.75
N ASP A 61 -13.00 -8.05 15.41
CA ASP A 61 -12.93 -8.70 16.73
C ASP A 61 -13.54 -7.83 17.86
N ASP A 62 -13.93 -6.58 17.56
CA ASP A 62 -14.61 -5.64 18.49
C ASP A 62 -16.15 -5.62 18.32
N ASP A 63 -16.74 -6.51 17.50
CA ASP A 63 -18.19 -6.56 17.23
C ASP A 63 -18.94 -7.66 18.02
N GLU A 64 -18.50 -7.98 19.25
CA GLU A 64 -19.39 -8.52 20.32
C GLU A 64 -20.29 -7.41 20.93
N GLY A 65 -20.43 -6.27 20.25
CA GLY A 65 -21.27 -5.15 20.67
C GLY A 65 -22.58 -5.10 19.89
N GLU A 66 -23.60 -5.73 20.47
CA GLU A 66 -25.02 -5.74 20.05
C GLU A 66 -25.35 -6.54 18.79
N GLU A 67 -25.30 -7.87 18.92
CA GLU A 67 -26.29 -8.72 18.25
C GLU A 67 -27.69 -8.32 18.75
N ASN A 68 -28.33 -7.36 18.09
CA ASN A 68 -29.78 -7.32 18.12
C ASN A 68 -30.25 -8.59 17.40
N GLU A 69 -30.80 -9.52 18.18
CA GLU A 69 -31.33 -10.81 17.72
C GLU A 69 -32.12 -10.64 16.40
N GLY A 70 -31.54 -11.14 15.30
CA GLY A 70 -32.19 -11.16 13.99
C GLY A 70 -31.84 -10.02 13.03
N ALA A 71 -30.98 -9.06 13.38
CA ALA A 71 -30.50 -8.02 12.47
C ALA A 71 -29.09 -8.34 11.97
N GLN A 72 -28.92 -8.41 10.64
CA GLN A 72 -27.62 -8.49 9.99
C GLN A 72 -26.74 -7.33 10.50
N ALA A 73 -25.63 -7.63 11.16
CA ALA A 73 -24.71 -6.63 11.73
C ALA A 73 -24.48 -5.51 10.72
N ASP A 74 -25.02 -4.33 11.03
CA ASP A 74 -25.00 -3.20 10.11
C ASP A 74 -23.54 -2.85 9.82
N PRO A 75 -23.11 -2.82 8.55
CA PRO A 75 -21.72 -2.51 8.25
C PRO A 75 -21.43 -1.11 8.78
N LYS A 76 -20.44 -0.98 9.65
CA LYS A 76 -19.97 0.29 10.20
C LYS A 76 -19.26 1.13 9.11
N PHE A 77 -20.00 1.58 8.11
CA PHE A 77 -19.51 2.32 6.93
C PHE A 77 -18.80 3.63 7.31
N PHE A 78 -19.21 4.22 8.43
CA PHE A 78 -18.66 5.49 8.92
C PHE A 78 -17.78 5.32 10.17
N ASN A 79 -17.96 4.22 10.93
CA ASN A 79 -17.14 3.91 12.09
C ASN A 79 -15.96 3.01 11.69
N THR A 80 -15.07 3.59 10.87
CA THR A 80 -13.81 2.95 10.45
C THR A 80 -12.67 3.53 11.27
N GLN A 81 -11.67 2.72 11.59
CA GLN A 81 -10.45 3.15 12.30
C GLN A 81 -9.53 4.05 11.45
N GLY A 82 -9.94 4.42 10.24
CA GLY A 82 -9.22 5.34 9.35
C GLY A 82 -8.55 4.63 8.18
N TYR A 83 -7.62 5.31 7.52
CA TYR A 83 -6.94 4.82 6.34
C TYR A 83 -5.75 3.93 6.68
N TYR A 84 -5.67 2.79 6.00
CA TYR A 84 -4.58 1.83 6.11
C TYR A 84 -4.03 1.54 4.71
N ALA A 85 -2.72 1.34 4.65
CA ALA A 85 -2.05 0.77 3.49
C ALA A 85 -2.03 -0.75 3.63
N TYR A 86 -2.25 -1.43 2.51
CA TYR A 86 -2.21 -2.88 2.41
C TYR A 86 -1.26 -3.28 1.28
N ILE A 87 -0.49 -4.33 1.52
CA ILE A 87 0.39 -4.94 0.53
C ILE A 87 0.23 -6.45 0.55
N ILE A 88 0.31 -7.05 -0.63
CA ILE A 88 0.48 -8.49 -0.82
C ILE A 88 1.93 -8.69 -1.25
N THR A 89 2.66 -9.58 -0.60
CA THR A 89 4.10 -9.77 -0.83
C THR A 89 4.43 -11.05 -1.59
N ASN A 90 5.66 -11.17 -2.10
CA ASN A 90 6.18 -12.41 -2.70
C ASN A 90 6.29 -13.56 -1.69
N GLU A 91 6.38 -13.24 -0.39
CA GLU A 91 6.36 -14.21 0.72
C GLU A 91 4.95 -14.64 1.12
N ASN A 92 3.96 -14.46 0.23
CA ASN A 92 2.61 -15.00 0.38
C ASN A 92 1.91 -14.53 1.66
N ARG A 93 2.16 -13.30 2.10
CA ARG A 93 1.47 -12.64 3.21
C ARG A 93 0.81 -11.33 2.79
N LEU A 94 -0.30 -11.02 3.45
CA LEU A 94 -0.95 -9.73 3.42
C LEU A 94 -0.45 -8.93 4.62
N VAL A 95 0.19 -7.80 4.37
CA VAL A 95 0.65 -6.88 5.42
C VAL A 95 -0.14 -5.59 5.34
N TYR A 96 -0.55 -5.06 6.47
CA TYR A 96 -1.28 -3.80 6.53
C TYR A 96 -0.88 -2.96 7.73
N ALA A 97 -0.85 -1.65 7.53
CA ALA A 97 -0.48 -0.72 8.58
C ALA A 97 -1.11 0.65 8.37
N ARG A 98 -1.20 1.37 9.48
CA ARG A 98 -1.54 2.79 9.51
C ARG A 98 -0.40 3.56 10.17
N TRP A 99 0.16 4.50 9.44
CA TRP A 99 0.97 5.56 10.03
C TRP A 99 0.22 6.33 11.12
N ARG A 100 0.85 6.42 12.30
CA ARG A 100 0.51 7.35 13.38
C ARG A 100 1.82 7.93 13.93
N PRO A 101 1.83 9.18 14.41
CA PRO A 101 3.00 9.74 15.07
C PRO A 101 3.43 8.85 16.25
N PHE A 102 4.72 8.50 16.32
CA PHE A 102 5.38 7.77 17.42
C PHE A 102 4.86 6.35 17.73
N PHE A 103 3.87 5.84 16.99
CA PHE A 103 3.34 4.49 17.19
C PHE A 103 2.93 3.87 15.86
N HIS A 104 3.67 2.84 15.43
CA HIS A 104 3.38 2.10 14.22
C HIS A 104 2.89 0.70 14.58
N LYS A 105 1.61 0.42 14.33
CA LYS A 105 1.07 -0.94 14.37
C LYS A 105 1.07 -1.51 12.96
N VAL A 106 1.84 -2.57 12.76
CA VAL A 106 1.87 -3.36 11.53
C VAL A 106 1.27 -4.72 11.85
N SER A 107 0.32 -5.15 11.04
CA SER A 107 -0.27 -6.48 11.10
C SER A 107 0.09 -7.26 9.85
N SER A 108 0.27 -8.57 10.00
CA SER A 108 0.74 -9.46 8.94
C SER A 108 -0.01 -10.78 9.01
N ILE A 109 -0.73 -11.12 7.94
CA ILE A 109 -1.56 -12.32 7.85
C ILE A 109 -1.02 -13.18 6.70
N PRO A 110 -0.58 -14.43 6.96
CA PRO A 110 -0.27 -15.38 5.90
C PRO A 110 -1.51 -15.58 5.00
N LEU A 111 -1.35 -15.49 3.68
CA LEU A 111 -2.48 -15.62 2.76
C LEU A 111 -3.12 -17.02 2.81
N ASN A 112 -2.38 -18.04 3.22
CA ASN A 112 -2.92 -19.39 3.50
C ASN A 112 -3.91 -19.43 4.66
N TYR A 113 -3.89 -18.43 5.54
CA TYR A 113 -4.81 -18.33 6.66
C TYR A 113 -6.09 -17.59 6.31
N ILE A 114 -6.16 -16.97 5.13
CA ILE A 114 -7.39 -16.34 4.63
C ILE A 114 -8.37 -17.43 4.22
N LYS A 115 -9.48 -17.51 4.95
CA LYS A 115 -10.56 -18.47 4.72
C LYS A 115 -11.54 -17.94 3.68
N ASN A 116 -11.95 -16.69 3.85
CA ASN A 116 -13.05 -16.12 3.08
C ASN A 116 -12.76 -14.65 2.70
N ILE A 117 -13.21 -14.27 1.51
CA ILE A 117 -13.07 -12.92 0.97
C ILE A 117 -14.42 -12.53 0.38
N GLU A 118 -15.17 -11.70 1.12
CA GLU A 118 -16.54 -11.33 0.79
C GLU A 118 -16.64 -9.86 0.38
N PRO A 119 -16.78 -9.56 -0.92
CA PRO A 119 -17.07 -8.21 -1.38
C PRO A 119 -18.57 -7.89 -1.22
N ILE A 120 -18.92 -7.09 -0.21
CA ILE A 120 -20.28 -6.63 0.02
C ILE A 120 -20.42 -5.23 -0.59
N THR A 121 -21.17 -5.13 -1.70
CA THR A 121 -21.35 -3.86 -2.43
C THR A 121 -22.78 -3.36 -2.40
N HIS A 122 -22.93 -2.07 -2.10
CA HIS A 122 -24.17 -1.31 -2.24
C HIS A 122 -24.17 -0.56 -3.59
N ILE A 123 -25.06 0.44 -3.75
CA ILE A 123 -25.21 1.20 -5.00
C ILE A 123 -23.90 1.92 -5.37
N ILE A 124 -23.29 2.64 -4.41
CA ILE A 124 -22.08 3.46 -4.64
C ILE A 124 -20.89 2.97 -3.82
N TRP A 125 -21.14 2.48 -2.61
CA TRP A 125 -20.13 2.11 -1.61
C TRP A 125 -20.08 0.59 -1.40
N GLY A 126 -19.10 0.10 -0.68
CA GLY A 126 -19.02 -1.28 -0.24
C GLY A 126 -17.83 -1.53 0.66
N HIS A 127 -17.68 -2.77 1.08
CA HIS A 127 -16.49 -3.22 1.79
C HIS A 127 -16.10 -4.61 1.33
N VAL A 128 -14.81 -4.93 1.46
CA VAL A 128 -14.31 -6.30 1.37
C VAL A 128 -14.10 -6.79 2.78
N ARG A 129 -14.85 -7.81 3.20
CA ARG A 129 -14.57 -8.55 4.45
C ARG A 129 -13.56 -9.65 4.14
N VAL A 130 -12.53 -9.74 4.97
CA VAL A 130 -11.50 -10.76 4.90
C VAL A 130 -11.47 -11.47 6.25
N GLU A 131 -11.79 -12.77 6.22
CA GLU A 131 -11.76 -13.63 7.40
C GLU A 131 -10.51 -14.49 7.36
N SER A 132 -9.76 -14.50 8.44
CA SER A 132 -8.53 -15.28 8.54
C SER A 132 -8.43 -16.06 9.85
N LEU A 133 -7.46 -16.97 9.94
CA LEU A 133 -7.09 -17.59 11.23
C LEU A 133 -6.32 -16.55 12.05
N GLY A 134 -7.03 -15.82 12.91
CA GLY A 134 -6.48 -14.77 13.78
C GLY A 134 -7.27 -13.48 13.62
N ASP A 135 -6.92 -12.69 12.61
CA ASP A 135 -7.48 -11.36 12.43
C ASP A 135 -8.62 -11.37 11.40
N ASN A 136 -9.76 -10.80 11.76
CA ASN A 136 -10.86 -10.53 10.83
C ASN A 136 -10.96 -9.03 10.60
N PHE A 137 -10.98 -8.60 9.34
CA PHE A 137 -11.06 -7.17 9.03
C PHE A 137 -11.94 -6.86 7.81
N SER A 138 -12.38 -5.61 7.73
CA SER A 138 -12.98 -5.04 6.52
C SER A 138 -12.17 -3.89 5.95
N VAL A 139 -12.29 -3.75 4.62
CA VAL A 139 -11.73 -2.63 3.85
C VAL A 139 -12.86 -1.95 3.08
N PHE A 140 -13.23 -0.74 3.51
CA PHE A 140 -14.29 0.05 2.92
C PHE A 140 -13.77 0.97 1.80
N TRP A 141 -14.51 1.02 0.68
CA TRP A 141 -14.33 2.00 -0.40
C TRP A 141 -15.58 2.10 -1.31
N THR A 142 -15.49 2.86 -2.41
CA THR A 142 -16.49 2.80 -3.49
C THR A 142 -16.57 1.39 -4.08
N LYS A 143 -17.76 0.95 -4.47
CA LYS A 143 -18.07 -0.35 -5.11
C LYS A 143 -17.04 -0.83 -6.14
N SER A 144 -16.62 0.06 -7.04
CA SER A 144 -15.69 -0.29 -8.12
C SER A 144 -14.31 -0.67 -7.60
N VAL A 145 -13.84 -0.02 -6.54
CA VAL A 145 -12.53 -0.32 -5.93
C VAL A 145 -12.64 -1.54 -5.03
N VAL A 146 -13.72 -1.68 -4.27
CA VAL A 146 -13.99 -2.88 -3.44
C VAL A 146 -13.88 -4.14 -4.29
N ARG A 147 -14.51 -4.16 -5.47
CA ARG A 147 -14.40 -5.28 -6.42
C ARG A 147 -12.97 -5.52 -6.90
N ARG A 148 -12.21 -4.45 -7.19
CA ARG A 148 -10.81 -4.57 -7.62
C ARG A 148 -9.90 -5.08 -6.51
N ILE A 149 -10.09 -4.59 -5.28
CA ILE A 149 -9.36 -5.03 -4.09
C ILE A 149 -9.66 -6.51 -3.82
N ALA A 150 -10.93 -6.89 -3.75
CA ALA A 150 -11.33 -8.28 -3.54
C ALA A 150 -10.70 -9.21 -4.58
N LYS A 151 -10.75 -8.82 -5.87
CA LYS A 151 -10.12 -9.58 -6.95
C LYS A 151 -8.62 -9.75 -6.72
N ARG A 152 -7.90 -8.70 -6.31
CA ARG A 152 -6.45 -8.77 -6.06
C ARG A 152 -6.09 -9.67 -4.88
N ILE A 153 -6.88 -9.62 -3.80
CA ILE A 153 -6.67 -10.51 -2.65
C ILE A 153 -6.96 -11.96 -3.06
N GLN A 154 -8.05 -12.20 -3.80
CA GLN A 154 -8.40 -13.52 -4.33
C GLN A 154 -7.31 -14.08 -5.26
N GLU A 155 -6.79 -13.27 -6.19
CA GLU A 155 -5.67 -13.63 -7.07
C GLU A 155 -4.43 -14.04 -6.24
N GLY A 156 -4.09 -13.26 -5.21
CA GLY A 156 -2.99 -13.61 -4.30
C GLY A 156 -3.19 -14.93 -3.57
N VAL A 157 -4.39 -15.18 -3.04
CA VAL A 157 -4.72 -16.45 -2.35
C VAL A 157 -4.75 -17.63 -3.33
N SER A 158 -5.28 -17.45 -4.53
CA SER A 158 -5.34 -18.48 -5.57
C SER A 158 -3.96 -18.85 -6.10
N ASP A 159 -3.06 -17.88 -6.30
CA ASP A 159 -1.69 -18.13 -6.75
C ASP A 159 -0.94 -19.06 -5.78
N ILE A 160 -1.22 -18.95 -4.48
CA ILE A 160 -0.62 -19.82 -3.47
C ILE A 160 -1.21 -21.22 -3.57
N LYS A 161 -2.53 -21.34 -3.60
CA LYS A 161 -3.21 -22.65 -3.71
C LYS A 161 -2.76 -23.39 -4.98
N ASN A 162 -2.58 -22.67 -6.08
CA ASN A 162 -2.10 -23.23 -7.34
C ASN A 162 -0.60 -23.58 -7.27
N SER A 163 0.24 -22.75 -6.66
CA SER A 163 1.67 -23.07 -6.48
C SER A 163 1.86 -24.34 -5.63
N HIS A 164 1.02 -24.56 -4.61
CA HIS A 164 1.02 -25.80 -3.83
C HIS A 164 0.54 -27.02 -4.64
N MET A 165 -0.40 -26.84 -5.58
CA MET A 165 -0.90 -27.90 -6.46
C MET A 165 0.11 -28.29 -7.57
N TYR A 166 0.89 -27.33 -8.07
CA TYR A 166 1.91 -27.57 -9.11
C TYR A 166 3.30 -27.93 -8.54
N GLY A 167 3.58 -27.64 -7.27
CA GLY A 167 4.83 -28.01 -6.59
C GLY A 167 5.02 -29.50 -6.32
N GLY A 168 4.00 -30.34 -6.59
CA GLY A 168 4.05 -31.80 -6.47
C GLY A 168 4.43 -32.56 -7.74
N TYR A 169 4.57 -31.87 -8.88
CA TYR A 169 4.83 -32.51 -10.19
C TYR A 169 5.98 -31.85 -10.95
N GLN A 170 7.21 -31.97 -10.46
CA GLN A 170 8.39 -31.87 -11.32
C GLN A 170 9.39 -32.98 -10.99
N THR A 171 9.08 -34.19 -11.47
CA THR A 171 10.09 -35.19 -11.81
C THR A 171 10.78 -34.79 -13.10
N ASN A 172 12.11 -34.62 -13.02
CA ASN A 172 13.12 -34.82 -14.05
C ASN A 172 12.75 -34.47 -15.51
N ALA A 173 13.18 -33.29 -15.96
CA ALA A 173 13.48 -33.03 -17.38
C ALA A 173 14.81 -32.23 -17.49
N PRO A 174 15.71 -32.58 -18.43
CA PRO A 174 17.09 -32.13 -18.43
C PRO A 174 17.27 -30.66 -18.88
N MET A 175 18.30 -30.03 -18.30
CA MET A 175 18.78 -28.68 -18.60
C MET A 175 19.06 -28.50 -20.10
N GLN A 176 18.57 -27.38 -20.65
CA GLN A 176 19.08 -26.81 -21.90
C GLN A 176 19.97 -25.60 -21.57
N GLU A 177 21.15 -25.58 -22.18
CA GLU A 177 22.21 -24.59 -22.01
C GLU A 177 21.80 -23.16 -22.41
N PRO A 178 22.40 -22.11 -21.80
CA PRO A 178 22.10 -20.73 -22.13
C PRO A 178 22.83 -20.27 -23.42
N PRO A 179 22.18 -19.47 -24.30
CA PRO A 179 22.88 -18.85 -25.41
C PRO A 179 23.73 -17.64 -24.97
N GLN A 180 24.87 -17.51 -25.65
CA GLN A 180 26.00 -16.61 -25.43
C GLN A 180 25.67 -15.11 -25.41
N GLN A 181 26.36 -14.39 -24.51
CA GLN A 181 26.44 -12.92 -24.49
C GLN A 181 27.29 -12.38 -25.65
N GLN A 182 26.85 -11.26 -26.24
CA GLN A 182 27.71 -10.35 -27.03
C GLN A 182 27.75 -8.96 -26.38
N PRO A 183 28.85 -8.20 -26.53
CA PRO A 183 29.20 -7.09 -25.64
C PRO A 183 28.52 -5.76 -26.02
N MET A 184 28.25 -4.95 -25.01
CA MET A 184 27.67 -3.59 -25.11
C MET A 184 28.62 -2.60 -25.80
N PRO A 185 28.12 -1.61 -26.55
CA PRO A 185 28.82 -0.36 -26.75
C PRO A 185 28.57 0.64 -25.61
N GLU A 186 29.64 1.36 -25.32
CA GLU A 186 29.89 2.30 -24.24
C GLU A 186 28.92 3.48 -24.21
N LYS A 187 28.40 3.79 -23.03
CA LYS A 187 27.37 4.81 -22.79
C LYS A 187 28.03 6.16 -22.50
N THR A 188 28.01 7.07 -23.47
CA THR A 188 28.36 8.48 -23.26
C THR A 188 27.35 9.10 -22.28
N ALA A 189 27.82 9.57 -21.13
CA ALA A 189 27.00 10.21 -20.12
C ALA A 189 26.68 11.66 -20.52
N GLU A 190 25.43 11.92 -20.87
CA GLU A 190 24.88 13.28 -20.91
C GLU A 190 24.26 13.65 -19.54
N PRO A 191 24.35 14.92 -19.11
CA PRO A 191 24.01 15.33 -17.75
C PRO A 191 22.51 15.21 -17.52
N LYS A 192 22.12 14.43 -16.51
CA LYS A 192 20.74 14.41 -15.99
C LYS A 192 20.40 15.80 -15.47
N VAL A 193 19.51 16.50 -16.18
CA VAL A 193 18.82 17.68 -15.66
C VAL A 193 17.98 17.23 -14.46
N VAL A 194 18.40 17.64 -13.26
CA VAL A 194 17.65 17.48 -12.02
C VAL A 194 16.55 18.52 -12.03
N TYR A 195 15.33 18.12 -12.38
CA TYR A 195 14.15 18.98 -12.25
C TYR A 195 13.73 18.97 -10.77
N ASP A 196 13.94 20.10 -10.08
CA ASP A 196 13.37 20.35 -8.76
C ASP A 196 11.86 20.58 -8.90
N THR A 197 11.07 19.52 -8.75
CA THR A 197 9.60 19.54 -8.89
C THR A 197 8.90 19.99 -7.61
N SER A 198 9.62 20.52 -6.62
CA SER A 198 8.99 20.90 -5.36
C SER A 198 8.10 22.14 -5.55
N THR A 199 6.82 21.98 -5.22
CA THR A 199 5.83 23.06 -5.27
C THR A 199 6.15 24.12 -4.23
N MET A 200 5.74 25.38 -4.45
CA MET A 200 5.93 26.49 -3.48
C MET A 200 5.43 26.13 -2.07
N TYR A 201 4.40 25.28 -1.99
CA TYR A 201 3.87 24.76 -0.73
C TYR A 201 4.83 23.81 -0.02
N GLU A 202 5.52 22.91 -0.75
CA GLU A 202 6.49 21.96 -0.18
C GLU A 202 7.75 22.67 0.33
N LYS A 203 8.16 23.76 -0.34
CA LYS A 203 9.25 24.62 0.12
C LYS A 203 8.89 25.36 1.41
N LEU A 204 7.65 25.86 1.53
CA LEU A 204 7.17 26.54 2.74
C LEU A 204 6.90 25.58 3.90
N SER A 205 6.42 24.37 3.63
CA SER A 205 6.15 23.37 4.67
C SER A 205 7.43 22.78 5.23
N SER A 206 8.44 22.52 4.39
CA SER A 206 9.76 22.05 4.84
C SER A 206 10.48 23.11 5.67
N ALA A 207 10.48 24.37 5.23
CA ALA A 207 11.06 25.46 6.00
C ALA A 207 10.35 25.67 7.36
N LYS A 208 9.03 25.49 7.41
CA LYS A 208 8.27 25.59 8.67
C LYS A 208 8.66 24.48 9.66
N LEU A 209 8.84 23.27 9.14
CA LEU A 209 9.29 22.12 9.92
C LEU A 209 10.70 22.36 10.48
N SER A 210 11.63 22.89 9.67
CA SER A 210 12.97 23.25 10.13
C SER A 210 12.99 24.34 11.19
N MET A 211 12.02 25.27 11.18
CA MET A 211 11.85 26.27 12.24
C MET A 211 11.34 25.62 13.53
N GLU A 212 10.36 24.72 13.44
CA GLU A 212 9.81 23.97 14.58
C GLU A 212 10.86 23.04 15.22
N GLU A 213 11.79 22.52 14.42
CA GLU A 213 12.95 21.74 14.88
C GLU A 213 14.13 22.61 15.36
N GLY A 214 14.00 23.94 15.32
CA GLY A 214 15.02 24.89 15.79
C GLY A 214 16.27 24.97 14.91
N LEU A 215 16.22 24.44 13.69
CA LEU A 215 17.32 24.47 12.70
C LEU A 215 17.45 25.82 11.99
N ILE A 216 16.35 26.58 11.94
CA ILE A 216 16.31 27.96 11.48
C ILE A 216 15.48 28.80 12.46
N THR A 217 15.79 30.09 12.53
CA THR A 217 15.05 31.04 13.35
C THR A 217 13.74 31.45 12.68
N ALA A 218 12.80 32.01 13.47
CA ALA A 218 11.54 32.52 12.95
C ALA A 218 11.75 33.67 11.93
N GLU A 219 12.80 34.47 12.12
CA GLU A 219 13.18 35.56 11.23
C GLU A 219 13.67 35.04 9.87
N GLU A 220 14.49 33.99 9.86
CA GLU A 220 14.97 33.32 8.64
C GLU A 220 13.83 32.61 7.88
N TYR A 221 12.87 32.05 8.61
CA TYR A 221 11.67 31.45 8.02
C TYR A 221 10.80 32.49 7.29
N ASP A 222 10.56 33.64 7.92
CA ASP A 222 9.74 34.70 7.33
C ASP A 222 10.44 35.36 6.13
N GLU A 223 11.76 35.54 6.16
CA GLU A 223 12.52 36.01 5.01
C GLU A 223 12.47 35.02 3.83
N TYR A 224 12.63 33.72 4.11
CA TYR A 224 12.52 32.66 3.11
C TYR A 224 11.12 32.61 2.47
N LYS A 225 10.08 32.79 3.29
CA LYS A 225 8.67 32.83 2.87
C LYS A 225 8.36 34.04 1.99
N GLU A 226 8.83 35.23 2.35
CA GLU A 226 8.63 36.45 1.56
C GLU A 226 9.35 36.37 0.20
N ARG A 227 10.55 35.77 0.17
CA ARG A 227 11.30 35.51 -1.07
C ARG A 227 10.60 34.49 -1.99
N LEU A 228 10.01 33.44 -1.41
CA LEU A 228 9.24 32.45 -2.15
C LEU A 228 7.93 33.02 -2.71
N LEU A 229 7.25 33.87 -1.95
CA LEU A 229 5.99 34.50 -2.37
C LEU A 229 6.19 35.72 -3.28
N GLY A 230 7.44 36.08 -3.61
CA GLY A 230 7.78 37.14 -4.55
C GLY A 230 7.45 38.55 -4.06
N ARG A 231 7.51 38.78 -2.74
CA ARG A 231 7.16 40.07 -2.10
C ARG A 231 8.37 40.93 -1.72
N LYS A 232 9.57 40.55 -2.15
CA LYS A 232 10.80 41.37 -2.21
C LYS A 232 11.56 41.07 -3.49
#